data_AF-A0A209BGA2-F1
#
_entry.id   AF-A0A209BGA2-F1
#
_cell.length_a   1.000
_cell.length_b   1.000
_cell.length_c   1.000
_cell.angle_alpha   90.00
_cell.angle_beta   90.00
_cell.angle_gamma   90.00
#
_symmetry.space_group_name_H-M   'P 1'
#
loop_
_entity.id
_entity.type
_entity.pdbx_description
1 polymer ?
#
loop_
_entity_poly.entity_id
_entity_poly.type
_entity_poly.pdbx_seq_one_letter_code
_entity_poly.pdbx_strand_id
1 'polypeptide(L)'
;MPRLRLALNQIDSTVGDIDGNAESVLRWTRHAAGQGAHLVAFPEMTLTGYPVEDLALRSSFVEASRAALRSLAARLADEGLGAVPVVVGYLDRSATAQPRYGQPAGAPQNAAAVLHGGEVALSFAKHHLPNYGVFDEFRYFVPGDTLPVVRVRGVDVALAICEDLWQDGGRVPAARSARAGLLLSVNASPYERDKDDTRLELVRKRAQEAGCTTAYLAMTGGQDELVFDGDSIVVDRDGTVLARAPQFTEGCMVLDLDLPAADTEPPTGVVDDALRVDRVMLPGEAGREQPLPAGEPWLSGGHAEPLDDDEEVYSALVTGLRAYVTKNGFRSVLIGLSGGIDSALVASIACDALGAEHVYGVSMPSKYSSGHSRDDAAELARRTGLHYRTVSIEPMFDAYTGALELTGLAEENLQSRLRGTLLMALSNQEGHLVLAPGNKSELAVGYSTLYGDSVGGYGPIKDVYKTSVFRLAEWRNRAAAARGQTPPIPENSITKPPSAELRPGQVDTDSLPDYPVLDAILAQYVDGDRGADEIVAAGYDRELVTRTLRMVDTAEYKRRQYPPGTKISAKGFGKDRRLPVTNRWRERG
;
A
#
# COMPACT_ATOMS: atom_id res chain seq x y z
N MET A 1 -13.29 -29.21 -22.60
CA MET A 1 -12.86 -28.45 -21.41
C MET A 1 -14.05 -27.60 -21.00
N PRO A 2 -14.60 -27.76 -19.79
CA PRO A 2 -15.61 -26.84 -19.28
C PRO A 2 -15.11 -25.39 -19.32
N ARG A 3 -16.06 -24.48 -19.51
CA ARG A 3 -15.79 -23.05 -19.61
C ARG A 3 -16.30 -22.32 -18.38
N LEU A 4 -15.46 -21.50 -17.78
CA LEU A 4 -15.79 -20.71 -16.60
C LEU A 4 -15.53 -19.23 -16.89
N ARG A 5 -16.55 -18.38 -16.69
CA ARG A 5 -16.40 -16.92 -16.71
C ARG A 5 -16.12 -16.46 -15.28
N LEU A 6 -14.90 -16.00 -15.02
CA LEU A 6 -14.44 -15.55 -13.72
C LEU A 6 -14.48 -14.03 -13.67
N ALA A 7 -14.92 -13.47 -12.54
CA ALA A 7 -14.83 -12.03 -12.26
C ALA A 7 -13.95 -11.80 -11.04
N LEU A 8 -12.86 -11.05 -11.25
CA LEU A 8 -11.92 -10.64 -10.22
C LEU A 8 -12.12 -9.15 -9.93
N ASN A 9 -12.65 -8.81 -8.76
CA ASN A 9 -12.93 -7.43 -8.38
C ASN A 9 -11.79 -6.86 -7.55
N GLN A 10 -10.89 -6.13 -8.19
CA GLN A 10 -9.81 -5.39 -7.55
C GLN A 10 -10.40 -4.11 -6.97
N ILE A 11 -10.63 -4.09 -5.65
CA ILE A 11 -11.34 -2.99 -4.98
C ILE A 11 -10.57 -2.47 -3.77
N ASP A 12 -10.90 -1.24 -3.38
CA ASP A 12 -10.37 -0.55 -2.21
C ASP A 12 -11.32 -0.66 -1.03
N SER A 13 -10.88 -1.38 0.00
CA SER A 13 -11.64 -1.55 1.24
C SER A 13 -11.18 -0.53 2.29
N THR A 14 -12.10 -0.12 3.17
CA THR A 14 -11.79 0.78 4.28
C THR A 14 -11.76 0.00 5.59
N VAL A 15 -10.66 0.07 6.34
CA VAL A 15 -10.51 -0.65 7.60
C VAL A 15 -11.60 -0.24 8.58
N GLY A 16 -12.39 -1.21 9.02
CA GLY A 16 -13.45 -1.02 10.00
C GLY A 16 -14.81 -0.60 9.45
N ASP A 17 -14.90 -0.12 8.21
CA ASP A 17 -16.17 0.22 7.55
C ASP A 17 -16.83 -1.03 6.95
N ILE A 18 -17.24 -1.95 7.83
CA ILE A 18 -17.77 -3.26 7.45
C ILE A 18 -19.01 -3.13 6.55
N ASP A 19 -19.89 -2.19 6.87
CA ASP A 19 -21.12 -1.98 6.10
C ASP A 19 -20.82 -1.39 4.71
N GLY A 20 -19.95 -0.37 4.62
CA GLY A 20 -19.54 0.22 3.34
C GLY A 20 -18.78 -0.77 2.45
N ASN A 21 -17.94 -1.62 3.04
CA ASN A 21 -17.26 -2.70 2.34
C ASN A 21 -18.27 -3.76 1.84
N ALA A 22 -19.27 -4.13 2.64
CA ALA A 22 -20.33 -5.06 2.23
C ALA A 22 -21.18 -4.50 1.08
N GLU A 23 -21.52 -3.20 1.10
CA GLU A 23 -22.19 -2.53 -0.02
C GLU A 23 -21.33 -2.55 -1.29
N SER A 24 -20.01 -2.40 -1.16
CA SER A 24 -19.09 -2.46 -2.28
C SER A 24 -19.03 -3.88 -2.87
N VAL A 25 -18.98 -4.93 -2.03
CA VAL A 25 -19.06 -6.33 -2.48
C VAL A 25 -20.35 -6.58 -3.26
N LEU A 26 -21.48 -6.12 -2.75
CA LEU A 26 -22.78 -6.27 -3.41
C LEU A 26 -22.83 -5.55 -4.76
N ARG A 27 -22.39 -4.28 -4.80
CA ARG A 27 -22.34 -3.46 -6.02
C ARG A 27 -21.51 -4.11 -7.11
N TRP A 28 -20.30 -4.56 -6.76
CA TRP A 28 -19.39 -5.20 -7.70
C TRP A 28 -19.85 -6.61 -8.11
N THR A 29 -20.50 -7.36 -7.21
CA THR A 29 -21.12 -8.64 -7.58
C THR A 29 -22.23 -8.44 -8.59
N ARG A 30 -23.09 -7.43 -8.41
CA ARG A 30 -24.12 -7.08 -9.39
C ARG A 30 -23.52 -6.72 -10.74
N HIS A 31 -22.44 -5.93 -10.75
CA HIS A 31 -21.73 -5.56 -11.96
C HIS A 31 -21.13 -6.79 -12.68
N ALA A 32 -20.51 -7.71 -11.95
CA ALA A 32 -19.95 -8.95 -12.48
C ALA A 32 -21.02 -9.92 -13.01
N ALA A 33 -22.10 -10.12 -12.26
CA ALA A 33 -23.22 -10.96 -12.67
C ALA A 33 -23.91 -10.41 -13.95
N GLY A 34 -23.98 -9.09 -14.09
CA GLY A 34 -24.46 -8.42 -15.31
C GLY A 34 -23.61 -8.71 -16.55
N GLN A 35 -22.36 -9.16 -16.37
CA GLN A 35 -21.46 -9.60 -17.44
C GLN A 35 -21.45 -11.13 -17.62
N GLY A 36 -22.35 -11.85 -16.92
CA GLY A 36 -22.47 -13.30 -17.02
C GLY A 36 -21.43 -14.07 -16.21
N ALA A 37 -20.80 -13.46 -15.19
CA ALA A 37 -19.83 -14.14 -14.34
C ALA A 37 -20.44 -15.38 -13.67
N HIS A 38 -19.69 -16.48 -13.71
CA HIS A 38 -20.03 -17.76 -13.06
C HIS A 38 -19.39 -17.93 -11.69
N LEU A 39 -18.34 -17.17 -11.41
CA LEU A 39 -17.67 -17.10 -10.12
C LEU A 39 -17.18 -15.66 -9.92
N VAL A 40 -17.46 -15.09 -8.75
CA VAL A 40 -17.07 -13.72 -8.40
C VAL A 40 -16.12 -13.78 -7.22
N ALA A 41 -15.02 -13.05 -7.25
CA ALA A 41 -14.03 -13.02 -6.18
C ALA A 41 -13.72 -11.59 -5.73
N PHE A 42 -13.37 -11.48 -4.44
CA PHE A 42 -12.93 -10.26 -3.77
C PHE A 42 -11.61 -10.50 -3.01
N PRO A 43 -10.77 -9.47 -2.80
CA PRO A 43 -9.48 -9.57 -2.13
C PRO A 43 -9.54 -10.15 -0.71
N GLU A 44 -8.35 -10.48 -0.20
CA GLU A 44 -8.13 -10.85 1.21
C GLU A 44 -8.72 -9.78 2.15
N MET A 45 -9.42 -10.23 3.20
CA MET A 45 -9.96 -9.37 4.26
C MET A 45 -10.86 -8.20 3.79
N THR A 46 -11.37 -8.25 2.55
CA THR A 46 -12.24 -7.22 1.94
C THR A 46 -13.32 -6.70 2.88
N LEU A 47 -14.05 -7.59 3.56
CA LEU A 47 -15.19 -7.19 4.38
C LEU A 47 -14.78 -6.27 5.55
N THR A 48 -13.58 -6.44 6.09
CA THR A 48 -13.08 -5.65 7.22
C THR A 48 -12.08 -4.57 6.83
N GLY A 49 -11.55 -4.62 5.61
CA GLY A 49 -10.32 -3.92 5.21
C GLY A 49 -9.05 -4.59 5.75
N TYR A 50 -7.89 -4.11 5.29
CA TYR A 50 -6.58 -4.64 5.68
C TYR A 50 -5.48 -3.56 5.68
N PRO A 51 -4.47 -3.63 6.59
CA PRO A 51 -4.43 -4.45 7.79
C PRO A 51 -5.34 -3.91 8.90
N VAL A 52 -5.93 -4.80 9.71
CA VAL A 52 -6.84 -4.42 10.82
C VAL A 52 -6.12 -4.26 12.18
N GLU A 53 -4.85 -4.66 12.26
CA GLU A 53 -4.03 -4.61 13.48
C GLU A 53 -4.75 -5.19 14.72
N ASP A 54 -4.65 -4.53 15.87
CA ASP A 54 -5.23 -4.97 17.14
C ASP A 54 -6.77 -5.03 17.13
N LEU A 55 -7.46 -4.52 16.10
CA LEU A 55 -8.90 -4.78 15.94
C LEU A 55 -9.17 -6.27 15.79
N ALA A 56 -8.23 -7.06 15.25
CA ALA A 56 -8.32 -8.51 15.18
C ALA A 56 -8.47 -9.18 16.56
N LEU A 57 -7.97 -8.54 17.62
CA LEU A 57 -8.02 -9.06 18.99
C LEU A 57 -9.34 -8.70 19.70
N ARG A 58 -10.20 -7.89 19.09
CA ARG A 58 -11.46 -7.44 19.67
C ARG A 58 -12.60 -8.36 19.24
N SER A 59 -13.16 -9.10 20.19
CA SER A 59 -14.30 -10.00 19.93
C SER A 59 -15.50 -9.29 19.29
N SER A 60 -15.77 -8.03 19.63
CA SER A 60 -16.85 -7.25 19.02
C SER A 60 -16.63 -7.00 17.53
N PHE A 61 -15.39 -6.75 17.11
CA PHE A 61 -15.04 -6.53 15.71
C PHE A 61 -15.11 -7.84 14.91
N VAL A 62 -14.61 -8.93 15.48
CA VAL A 62 -14.71 -10.28 14.89
C VAL A 62 -16.18 -10.70 14.73
N GLU A 63 -17.03 -10.46 15.73
CA GLU A 63 -18.46 -10.78 15.63
C GLU A 63 -19.19 -9.90 14.63
N ALA A 64 -18.83 -8.61 14.51
CA ALA A 64 -19.37 -7.73 13.48
C ALA A 64 -19.03 -8.24 12.07
N SER A 65 -17.77 -8.63 11.84
CA SER A 65 -17.31 -9.26 10.59
C SER A 65 -18.12 -10.53 10.26
N ARG A 66 -18.23 -11.47 11.23
CA ARG A 66 -18.97 -12.73 11.07
C ARG A 66 -20.46 -12.51 10.81
N ALA A 67 -21.08 -11.53 11.49
CA ALA A 67 -22.49 -11.20 11.31
C ALA A 67 -22.74 -10.54 9.95
N ALA A 68 -21.90 -9.60 9.55
CA ALA A 68 -21.98 -8.93 8.25
C ALA A 68 -21.79 -9.93 7.10
N LEU A 69 -20.90 -10.90 7.22
CA LEU A 69 -20.73 -11.96 6.20
C LEU A 69 -22.03 -12.76 5.98
N ARG A 70 -22.70 -13.17 7.06
CA ARG A 70 -23.98 -13.89 6.98
C ARG A 70 -25.09 -13.00 6.40
N SER A 71 -25.15 -11.74 6.82
CA SER A 71 -26.10 -10.76 6.30
C SER A 71 -25.91 -10.53 4.79
N LEU A 72 -24.66 -10.37 4.36
CA LEU A 72 -24.28 -10.20 2.96
C LEU A 72 -24.67 -11.42 2.12
N ALA A 73 -24.46 -12.64 2.63
CA ALA A 73 -24.88 -13.85 1.94
C ALA A 73 -26.39 -13.87 1.67
N ALA A 74 -27.20 -13.60 2.71
CA ALA A 74 -28.66 -13.50 2.59
C ALA A 74 -29.07 -12.40 1.60
N ARG A 75 -28.47 -11.21 1.71
CA ARG A 75 -28.77 -10.07 0.85
C ARG A 75 -28.42 -10.32 -0.62
N LEU A 76 -27.32 -11.00 -0.91
CA LEU A 76 -27.00 -11.43 -2.27
C LEU A 76 -28.13 -12.30 -2.86
N ALA A 77 -28.69 -13.22 -2.08
CA ALA A 77 -29.82 -14.03 -2.52
C ALA A 77 -31.09 -13.20 -2.73
N ASP A 78 -31.44 -12.34 -1.78
CA ASP A 78 -32.62 -11.45 -1.84
C ASP A 78 -32.56 -10.51 -3.06
N GLU A 79 -31.36 -10.09 -3.46
CA GLU A 79 -31.15 -9.22 -4.63
C GLU A 79 -31.00 -10.01 -5.96
N GLY A 80 -31.28 -11.32 -5.96
CA GLY A 80 -31.30 -12.17 -7.14
C GLY A 80 -29.91 -12.65 -7.60
N LEU A 81 -28.88 -12.48 -6.77
CA LEU A 81 -27.50 -12.87 -7.05
C LEU A 81 -27.11 -14.22 -6.40
N GLY A 82 -28.02 -14.85 -5.66
CA GLY A 82 -27.76 -16.07 -4.88
C GLY A 82 -27.35 -17.31 -5.68
N ALA A 83 -27.54 -17.31 -7.00
CA ALA A 83 -27.09 -18.38 -7.89
C ALA A 83 -25.61 -18.26 -8.32
N VAL A 84 -25.00 -17.10 -8.13
CA VAL A 84 -23.58 -16.86 -8.46
C VAL A 84 -22.77 -17.04 -7.18
N PRO A 85 -21.80 -17.97 -7.13
CA PRO A 85 -20.90 -18.11 -5.99
C PRO A 85 -19.99 -16.88 -5.87
N VAL A 86 -19.84 -16.37 -4.63
CA VAL A 86 -19.02 -15.20 -4.33
C VAL A 86 -17.95 -15.53 -3.28
N VAL A 87 -16.68 -15.38 -3.61
CA VAL A 87 -15.55 -15.53 -2.68
C VAL A 87 -15.26 -14.19 -2.01
N VAL A 88 -15.34 -14.13 -0.68
CA VAL A 88 -15.15 -12.90 0.10
C VAL A 88 -14.16 -13.13 1.24
N GLY A 89 -13.09 -12.32 1.30
CA GLY A 89 -12.18 -12.27 2.44
C GLY A 89 -12.78 -11.53 3.63
N TYR A 90 -12.59 -12.05 4.85
CA TYR A 90 -13.14 -11.51 6.09
C TYR A 90 -12.33 -11.96 7.32
N LEU A 91 -12.57 -11.30 8.45
CA LEU A 91 -11.97 -11.69 9.73
C LEU A 91 -12.86 -12.71 10.47
N ASP A 92 -12.28 -13.83 10.87
CA ASP A 92 -12.90 -14.84 11.74
C ASP A 92 -12.06 -15.12 13.00
N ARG A 93 -12.37 -16.19 13.75
CA ARG A 93 -11.64 -16.71 14.89
C ARG A 93 -11.79 -18.22 15.01
N SER A 94 -10.79 -18.84 15.63
CA SER A 94 -10.87 -20.24 16.06
C SER A 94 -11.78 -20.37 17.28
N ALA A 95 -12.82 -21.21 17.19
CA ALA A 95 -13.73 -21.46 18.31
C ALA A 95 -13.06 -22.21 19.47
N THR A 96 -12.07 -23.05 19.17
CA THR A 96 -11.33 -23.85 20.15
C THR A 96 -9.92 -23.31 20.34
N ALA A 97 -9.31 -23.62 21.48
CA ALA A 97 -7.89 -23.42 21.66
C ALA A 97 -7.11 -24.30 20.67
N GLN A 98 -5.92 -23.85 20.29
CA GLN A 98 -5.05 -24.52 19.32
C GLN A 98 -3.68 -24.79 19.96
N PRO A 99 -3.56 -25.88 20.74
CA PRO A 99 -2.32 -26.20 21.45
C PRO A 99 -1.11 -26.35 20.53
N ARG A 100 -1.31 -26.84 19.29
CA ARG A 100 -0.26 -26.96 18.27
C ARG A 100 0.45 -25.63 17.99
N TYR A 101 -0.28 -24.52 18.06
CA TYR A 101 0.21 -23.17 17.75
C TYR A 101 0.34 -22.28 18.99
N GLY A 102 0.03 -22.81 20.18
CA GLY A 102 0.03 -22.02 21.42
C GLY A 102 -1.05 -20.93 21.47
N GLN A 103 -2.09 -21.02 20.65
CA GLN A 103 -3.13 -19.99 20.56
C GLN A 103 -4.37 -20.33 21.42
N PRO A 104 -4.94 -19.35 22.13
CA PRO A 104 -6.13 -19.56 22.96
C PRO A 104 -7.41 -19.71 22.12
N ALA A 105 -8.49 -20.14 22.75
CA ALA A 105 -9.82 -20.08 22.14
C ALA A 105 -10.19 -18.63 21.83
N GLY A 106 -10.78 -18.38 20.66
CA GLY A 106 -11.15 -17.05 20.19
C GLY A 106 -10.02 -16.26 19.51
N ALA A 107 -8.84 -16.85 19.31
CA ALA A 107 -7.77 -16.24 18.53
C ALA A 107 -8.22 -16.00 17.06
N PRO A 108 -7.89 -14.85 16.46
CA PRO A 108 -8.37 -14.46 15.13
C PRO A 108 -7.87 -15.37 14.02
N GLN A 109 -8.59 -15.36 12.89
CA GLN A 109 -8.23 -16.04 11.65
C GLN A 109 -8.45 -15.10 10.48
N ASN A 110 -7.45 -14.99 9.61
CA ASN A 110 -7.56 -14.32 8.33
C ASN A 110 -8.24 -15.32 7.40
N ALA A 111 -9.49 -15.05 7.04
CA ALA A 111 -10.38 -16.04 6.44
C ALA A 111 -10.95 -15.57 5.12
N ALA A 112 -11.43 -16.53 4.33
CA ALA A 112 -12.28 -16.28 3.20
C ALA A 112 -13.42 -17.30 3.16
N ALA A 113 -14.54 -16.89 2.59
CA ALA A 113 -15.75 -17.68 2.51
C ALA A 113 -16.31 -17.70 1.09
N VAL A 114 -17.01 -18.79 0.75
CA VAL A 114 -17.83 -18.88 -0.46
C VAL A 114 -19.28 -18.66 -0.05
N LEU A 115 -19.88 -17.58 -0.54
CA LEU A 115 -21.28 -17.25 -0.36
C LEU A 115 -22.09 -17.79 -1.53
N HIS A 116 -23.15 -18.55 -1.26
CA HIS A 116 -24.02 -19.11 -2.29
C HIS A 116 -25.39 -19.47 -1.72
N GLY A 117 -26.46 -19.23 -2.46
CA GLY A 117 -27.82 -19.60 -2.07
C GLY A 117 -28.35 -18.92 -0.81
N GLY A 118 -27.78 -17.78 -0.41
CA GLY A 118 -28.16 -17.08 0.83
C GLY A 118 -27.33 -17.48 2.06
N GLU A 119 -26.36 -18.40 1.90
CA GLU A 119 -25.62 -19.00 3.00
C GLU A 119 -24.10 -18.91 2.80
N VAL A 120 -23.37 -19.14 3.89
CA VAL A 120 -21.91 -19.38 3.85
C VAL A 120 -21.68 -20.86 3.55
N ALA A 121 -21.40 -21.18 2.28
CA ALA A 121 -21.29 -22.57 1.80
C ALA A 121 -19.94 -23.23 2.15
N LEU A 122 -18.88 -22.43 2.23
CA LEU A 122 -17.53 -22.86 2.62
C LEU A 122 -16.85 -21.72 3.37
N SER A 123 -16.05 -22.05 4.38
CA SER A 123 -15.17 -21.09 5.07
C SER A 123 -13.81 -21.73 5.29
N PHE A 124 -12.74 -20.96 5.10
CA PHE A 124 -11.38 -21.40 5.35
C PHE A 124 -10.53 -20.24 5.85
N ALA A 125 -9.45 -20.55 6.55
CA ALA A 125 -8.47 -19.58 7.04
C ALA A 125 -7.16 -19.72 6.26
N LYS A 126 -6.40 -18.63 6.11
CA LYS A 126 -5.05 -18.60 5.54
C LYS A 126 -4.14 -19.60 6.25
N HIS A 127 -3.34 -20.35 5.50
CA HIS A 127 -2.52 -21.43 6.05
C HIS A 127 -1.13 -20.93 6.46
N HIS A 128 -0.44 -20.22 5.56
CA HIS A 128 0.85 -19.61 5.86
C HIS A 128 0.66 -18.20 6.40
N LEU A 129 1.22 -17.92 7.58
CA LEU A 129 1.08 -16.64 8.26
C LEU A 129 2.42 -15.89 8.24
N PRO A 130 2.50 -14.71 7.59
CA PRO A 130 3.74 -13.95 7.52
C PRO A 130 4.11 -13.34 8.89
N ASN A 131 5.42 -13.20 9.12
CA ASN A 131 6.02 -12.57 10.32
C ASN A 131 7.27 -11.74 9.97
N TYR A 132 7.28 -11.16 8.76
CA TYR A 132 8.38 -10.35 8.23
C TYR A 132 7.83 -9.02 7.71
N GLY A 133 8.71 -8.02 7.62
CA GLY A 133 8.36 -6.66 7.20
C GLY A 133 7.28 -6.05 8.09
N VAL A 134 6.12 -5.80 7.46
CA VAL A 134 4.97 -5.12 8.08
C VAL A 134 3.95 -6.06 8.72
N PHE A 135 4.10 -7.37 8.53
CA PHE A 135 3.14 -8.37 8.97
C PHE A 135 3.52 -8.99 10.31
N ASP A 136 2.56 -9.02 11.23
CA ASP A 136 2.65 -9.68 12.55
C ASP A 136 1.57 -10.78 12.69
N GLU A 137 1.06 -11.36 11.59
CA GLU A 137 -0.06 -12.33 11.62
C GLU A 137 0.31 -13.60 12.40
N PHE A 138 1.52 -14.12 12.22
CA PHE A 138 2.00 -15.32 12.93
C PHE A 138 1.88 -15.21 14.46
N ARG A 139 1.99 -13.99 14.99
CA ARG A 139 1.90 -13.75 16.43
C ARG A 139 0.49 -13.97 16.98
N TYR A 140 -0.54 -13.63 16.21
CA TYR A 140 -1.90 -13.50 16.74
C TYR A 140 -2.91 -14.44 16.09
N PHE A 141 -2.67 -14.84 14.85
CA PHE A 141 -3.64 -15.57 14.06
C PHE A 141 -3.48 -17.08 14.17
N VAL A 142 -4.58 -17.81 14.03
CA VAL A 142 -4.61 -19.26 13.91
C VAL A 142 -4.62 -19.64 12.43
N PRO A 143 -3.66 -20.45 11.94
CA PRO A 143 -3.64 -20.87 10.55
C PRO A 143 -4.78 -21.87 10.25
N GLY A 144 -5.23 -21.90 9.00
CA GLY A 144 -6.12 -22.95 8.50
C GLY A 144 -5.36 -24.24 8.18
N ASP A 145 -6.01 -25.39 8.34
CA ASP A 145 -5.47 -26.74 8.09
C ASP A 145 -6.23 -27.48 6.99
N THR A 146 -6.94 -26.74 6.14
CA THR A 146 -7.72 -27.28 5.02
C THR A 146 -7.20 -26.81 3.67
N LEU A 147 -7.41 -27.65 2.65
CA LEU A 147 -7.39 -27.25 1.25
C LEU A 147 -8.84 -27.04 0.79
N PRO A 148 -9.33 -25.79 0.74
CA PRO A 148 -10.68 -25.49 0.27
C PRO A 148 -10.80 -25.70 -1.24
N VAL A 149 -11.81 -26.47 -1.66
CA VAL A 149 -12.13 -26.69 -3.08
C VAL A 149 -13.62 -26.51 -3.33
N VAL A 150 -13.99 -25.64 -4.27
CA VAL A 150 -15.38 -25.45 -4.70
C VAL A 150 -15.56 -25.97 -6.12
N ARG A 151 -16.57 -26.81 -6.33
CA ARG A 151 -16.92 -27.30 -7.68
C ARG A 151 -17.92 -26.35 -8.34
N VAL A 152 -17.50 -25.69 -9.41
CA VAL A 152 -18.31 -24.72 -10.18
C VAL A 152 -18.29 -25.13 -11.65
N ARG A 153 -19.46 -25.37 -12.23
CA ARG A 153 -19.67 -25.79 -13.63
C ARG A 153 -18.77 -26.96 -14.07
N GLY A 154 -18.59 -27.94 -13.19
CA GLY A 154 -17.76 -29.11 -13.46
C GLY A 154 -16.25 -28.84 -13.41
N VAL A 155 -15.81 -27.70 -12.88
CA VAL A 155 -14.40 -27.39 -12.60
C VAL A 155 -14.18 -27.38 -11.10
N ASP A 156 -13.08 -27.97 -10.65
CA ASP A 156 -12.63 -27.88 -9.26
C ASP A 156 -11.73 -26.66 -9.09
N VAL A 157 -12.19 -25.69 -8.30
CA VAL A 157 -11.49 -24.44 -8.00
C VAL A 157 -10.90 -24.52 -6.59
N ALA A 158 -9.58 -24.60 -6.48
CA ALA A 158 -8.87 -24.52 -5.20
C ALA A 158 -8.72 -23.06 -4.76
N LEU A 159 -8.83 -22.80 -3.45
CA LEU A 159 -8.75 -21.45 -2.90
C LEU A 159 -7.53 -21.26 -1.98
N ALA A 160 -6.90 -20.10 -2.07
CA ALA A 160 -5.75 -19.71 -1.26
C ALA A 160 -5.84 -18.23 -0.85
N ILE A 161 -5.08 -17.83 0.18
CA ILE A 161 -4.96 -16.44 0.60
C ILE A 161 -3.47 -16.04 0.65
N CYS A 162 -3.09 -15.06 -0.17
CA CYS A 162 -1.80 -14.36 -0.14
C CYS A 162 -0.57 -15.24 0.12
N GLU A 163 -0.04 -15.20 1.35
CA GLU A 163 1.18 -15.91 1.79
C GLU A 163 1.15 -17.42 1.50
N ASP A 164 -0.04 -18.01 1.34
CA ASP A 164 -0.21 -19.38 0.87
C ASP A 164 0.50 -19.66 -0.48
N LEU A 165 0.68 -18.64 -1.32
CA LEU A 165 1.43 -18.72 -2.57
C LEU A 165 2.91 -18.36 -2.41
N TRP A 166 3.30 -17.59 -1.39
CA TRP A 166 4.67 -17.11 -1.26
C TRP A 166 5.61 -18.20 -0.76
N GLN A 167 5.17 -19.03 0.19
CA GLN A 167 6.00 -20.11 0.72
C GLN A 167 5.98 -21.35 -0.18
N ASP A 168 7.11 -22.06 -0.25
CA ASP A 168 7.17 -23.37 -0.88
C ASP A 168 6.43 -24.40 -0.01
N GLY A 169 5.70 -25.34 -0.62
CA GLY A 169 4.81 -26.25 0.11
C GLY A 169 3.39 -25.69 0.25
N GLY A 170 2.67 -26.11 1.30
CA GLY A 170 1.31 -25.66 1.56
C GLY A 170 0.30 -25.92 0.43
N ARG A 171 -0.50 -24.90 0.12
CA ARG A 171 -1.71 -25.05 -0.71
C ARG A 171 -1.46 -25.22 -2.20
N VAL A 172 -0.33 -24.74 -2.71
CA VAL A 172 -0.02 -24.81 -4.15
C VAL A 172 0.18 -26.27 -4.60
N PRO A 173 1.12 -27.06 -4.03
CA PRO A 173 1.23 -28.49 -4.35
C PRO A 173 -0.01 -29.28 -3.89
N ALA A 174 -0.66 -28.89 -2.78
CA ALA A 174 -1.89 -29.53 -2.35
C ALA A 174 -3.03 -29.41 -3.39
N ALA A 175 -3.15 -28.26 -4.06
CA ALA A 175 -4.10 -28.05 -5.16
C ALA A 175 -3.82 -29.00 -6.34
N ARG A 176 -2.54 -29.26 -6.64
CA ARG A 176 -2.15 -30.26 -7.63
C ARG A 176 -2.57 -31.67 -7.22
N SER A 177 -2.29 -32.07 -5.98
CA SER A 177 -2.68 -33.37 -5.42
C SER A 177 -4.19 -33.57 -5.40
N ALA A 178 -4.96 -32.50 -5.18
CA ALA A 178 -6.41 -32.48 -5.27
C ALA A 178 -6.98 -32.34 -6.69
N ARG A 179 -6.09 -32.26 -7.70
CA ARG A 179 -6.39 -32.15 -9.13
C ARG A 179 -7.29 -30.95 -9.47
N ALA A 180 -6.97 -29.79 -8.89
CA ALA A 180 -7.67 -28.54 -9.20
C ALA A 180 -7.49 -28.15 -10.68
N GLY A 181 -8.55 -27.60 -11.28
CA GLY A 181 -8.50 -27.02 -12.63
C GLY A 181 -8.18 -25.53 -12.63
N LEU A 182 -8.42 -24.86 -11.50
CA LEU A 182 -8.11 -23.45 -11.27
C LEU A 182 -7.66 -23.27 -9.82
N LEU A 183 -6.59 -22.52 -9.59
CA LEU A 183 -6.19 -22.00 -8.29
C LEU A 183 -6.55 -20.51 -8.20
N LEU A 184 -7.47 -20.15 -7.30
CA LEU A 184 -7.86 -18.77 -7.05
C LEU A 184 -7.28 -18.29 -5.72
N SER A 185 -6.33 -17.36 -5.79
CA SER A 185 -5.73 -16.70 -4.63
C SER A 185 -6.30 -15.30 -4.46
N VAL A 186 -6.77 -14.96 -3.26
CA VAL A 186 -7.19 -13.61 -2.87
C VAL A 186 -6.12 -12.97 -1.97
N ASN A 187 -5.74 -11.73 -2.23
CA ASN A 187 -4.51 -11.15 -1.69
C ASN A 187 -4.69 -9.69 -1.26
N ALA A 188 -4.01 -9.29 -0.19
CA ALA A 188 -3.78 -7.91 0.22
C ALA A 188 -2.27 -7.67 0.30
N SER A 189 -1.59 -7.72 -0.85
CA SER A 189 -0.13 -7.55 -0.96
C SER A 189 0.21 -6.06 -0.99
N PRO A 190 0.94 -5.52 -0.02
CA PRO A 190 1.38 -4.13 -0.06
C PRO A 190 2.33 -3.91 -1.23
N TYR A 191 2.31 -2.70 -1.76
CA TYR A 191 3.23 -2.22 -2.77
C TYR A 191 4.63 -2.09 -2.19
N GLU A 192 5.60 -2.64 -2.92
CA GLU A 192 7.02 -2.41 -2.72
C GLU A 192 7.63 -2.12 -4.08
N ARG A 193 8.38 -1.03 -4.17
CA ARG A 193 9.12 -0.66 -5.37
C ARG A 193 10.21 -1.70 -5.60
N ASP A 194 10.11 -2.39 -6.73
CA ASP A 194 11.13 -3.28 -7.25
C ASP A 194 11.38 -2.96 -8.72
N LYS A 195 12.59 -3.23 -9.21
CA LYS A 195 12.89 -3.18 -10.65
C LYS A 195 12.45 -4.45 -11.36
N ASP A 196 12.30 -5.53 -10.61
CA ASP A 196 11.89 -6.84 -11.13
C ASP A 196 10.39 -7.07 -10.88
N ASP A 197 9.74 -7.76 -11.82
CA ASP A 197 8.31 -8.10 -11.71
C ASP A 197 8.12 -9.35 -10.83
N THR A 198 8.40 -9.20 -9.54
CA THR A 198 8.40 -10.28 -8.55
C THR A 198 7.05 -10.99 -8.46
N ARG A 199 5.94 -10.24 -8.61
CA ARG A 199 4.59 -10.80 -8.61
C ARG A 199 4.36 -11.72 -9.80
N LEU A 200 4.71 -11.30 -11.01
CA LEU A 200 4.55 -12.15 -12.19
C LEU A 200 5.39 -13.43 -12.06
N GLU A 201 6.64 -13.33 -11.61
CA GLU A 201 7.52 -14.49 -11.43
C GLU A 201 6.96 -15.48 -10.40
N LEU A 202 6.45 -14.97 -9.28
CA LEU A 202 5.77 -15.77 -8.26
C LEU A 202 4.57 -16.52 -8.86
N VAL A 203 3.63 -15.80 -9.48
CA VAL A 203 2.39 -16.40 -9.98
C VAL A 203 2.69 -17.40 -11.11
N ARG A 204 3.68 -17.11 -11.96
CA ARG A 204 4.16 -18.03 -13.00
C ARG A 204 4.68 -19.34 -12.40
N LYS A 205 5.57 -19.24 -11.40
CA LYS A 205 6.11 -20.41 -10.70
C LYS A 205 4.99 -21.23 -10.06
N ARG A 206 4.04 -20.58 -9.38
CA ARG A 206 2.95 -21.28 -8.68
C ARG A 206 1.91 -21.89 -9.61
N ALA A 207 1.62 -21.29 -10.77
CA ALA A 207 0.77 -21.90 -11.79
C ALA A 207 1.37 -23.21 -12.34
N GLN A 208 2.68 -23.19 -12.65
CA GLN A 208 3.40 -24.37 -13.10
C GLN A 208 3.49 -25.46 -12.02
N GLU A 209 3.72 -25.07 -10.76
CA GLU A 209 3.79 -25.99 -9.63
C GLU A 209 2.44 -26.65 -9.32
N ALA A 210 1.36 -25.86 -9.28
CA ALA A 210 0.00 -26.38 -9.12
C ALA A 210 -0.48 -27.20 -10.33
N GLY A 211 0.12 -26.97 -11.51
CA GLY A 211 -0.24 -27.63 -12.76
C GLY A 211 -1.59 -27.20 -13.32
N CYS A 212 -2.07 -26.01 -12.96
CA CYS A 212 -3.35 -25.46 -13.41
C CYS A 212 -3.26 -23.93 -13.59
N THR A 213 -4.28 -23.35 -14.22
CA THR A 213 -4.42 -21.89 -14.31
C THR A 213 -4.50 -21.30 -12.90
N THR A 214 -3.79 -20.20 -12.64
CA THR A 214 -3.79 -19.50 -11.36
C THR A 214 -4.30 -18.07 -11.55
N ALA A 215 -5.35 -17.71 -10.81
CA ALA A 215 -5.88 -16.37 -10.70
C ALA A 215 -5.43 -15.73 -9.39
N TYR A 216 -4.69 -14.64 -9.48
CA TYR A 216 -4.20 -13.83 -8.36
C TYR A 216 -4.99 -12.52 -8.31
N LEU A 217 -5.91 -12.40 -7.35
CA LEU A 217 -6.71 -11.20 -7.14
C LEU A 217 -6.17 -10.39 -5.97
N ALA A 218 -5.82 -9.13 -6.20
CA ALA A 218 -5.23 -8.25 -5.20
C ALA A 218 -6.10 -7.06 -4.85
N MET A 219 -6.01 -6.61 -3.60
CA MET A 219 -6.54 -5.33 -3.13
C MET A 219 -5.82 -4.16 -3.81
N THR A 220 -6.52 -3.04 -3.99
CA THR A 220 -5.91 -1.75 -4.36
C THR A 220 -6.29 -0.67 -3.35
N GLY A 221 -5.57 0.45 -3.31
CA GLY A 221 -5.88 1.59 -2.43
C GLY A 221 -4.82 1.82 -1.35
N GLY A 222 -5.14 2.61 -0.33
CA GLY A 222 -4.20 2.94 0.76
C GLY A 222 -4.78 2.72 2.16
N GLN A 223 -3.93 2.32 3.10
CA GLN A 223 -4.25 2.20 4.52
C GLN A 223 -3.04 2.65 5.35
N ASP A 224 -3.21 3.76 6.06
CA ASP A 224 -2.14 4.41 6.84
C ASP A 224 -0.85 4.62 6.04
N GLU A 225 0.21 3.85 6.35
CA GLU A 225 1.49 3.91 5.65
C GLU A 225 1.54 3.02 4.42
N LEU A 226 0.68 2.00 4.32
CA LEU A 226 0.69 1.02 3.24
C LEU A 226 -0.16 1.48 2.06
N VAL A 227 0.29 1.12 0.87
CA VAL A 227 -0.48 1.19 -0.37
C VAL A 227 -0.57 -0.22 -0.93
N PHE A 228 -1.71 -0.57 -1.50
CA PHE A 228 -1.94 -1.80 -2.25
C PHE A 228 -2.06 -1.40 -3.71
N ASP A 229 -1.20 -1.97 -4.54
CA ASP A 229 -1.09 -1.62 -5.96
C ASP A 229 -2.15 -2.29 -6.83
N GLY A 230 -2.88 -3.29 -6.32
CA GLY A 230 -3.76 -4.08 -7.16
C GLY A 230 -2.93 -5.01 -8.03
N ASP A 231 -2.86 -4.75 -9.33
CA ASP A 231 -2.08 -5.56 -10.27
C ASP A 231 -2.51 -7.05 -10.28
N SER A 232 -3.82 -7.28 -10.29
CA SER A 232 -4.38 -8.64 -10.35
C SER A 232 -4.00 -9.34 -11.66
N ILE A 233 -3.60 -10.62 -11.61
CA ILE A 233 -3.04 -11.36 -12.76
C ILE A 233 -3.68 -12.74 -12.88
N VAL A 234 -3.91 -13.21 -14.10
CA VAL A 234 -4.24 -14.60 -14.39
C VAL A 234 -3.18 -15.21 -15.28
N VAL A 235 -2.62 -16.34 -14.84
CA VAL A 235 -1.54 -17.04 -15.54
C VAL A 235 -1.98 -18.49 -15.80
N ASP A 236 -1.77 -18.98 -17.02
CA ASP A 236 -2.08 -20.37 -17.37
C ASP A 236 -1.04 -21.35 -16.79
N ARG A 237 -1.37 -22.64 -16.81
CA ARG A 237 -0.57 -23.75 -16.27
C ARG A 237 0.88 -23.80 -16.77
N ASP A 238 1.17 -23.23 -17.95
CA ASP A 238 2.50 -23.21 -18.55
C ASP A 238 3.29 -21.94 -18.20
N GLY A 239 2.65 -20.97 -17.54
CA GLY A 239 3.24 -19.69 -17.17
C GLY A 239 2.88 -18.51 -18.09
N THR A 240 2.03 -18.72 -19.10
CA THR A 240 1.56 -17.66 -20.00
C THR A 240 0.57 -16.74 -19.30
N VAL A 241 0.78 -15.42 -19.38
CA VAL A 241 -0.16 -14.43 -18.83
C VAL A 241 -1.40 -14.37 -19.72
N LEU A 242 -2.57 -14.65 -19.13
CA LEU A 242 -3.86 -14.59 -19.81
C LEU A 242 -4.49 -13.21 -19.70
N ALA A 243 -4.38 -12.57 -18.53
CA ALA A 243 -4.89 -11.24 -18.27
C ALA A 243 -4.14 -10.56 -17.11
N ARG A 244 -4.09 -9.22 -17.13
CA ARG A 244 -3.48 -8.40 -16.07
C ARG A 244 -4.24 -7.09 -15.90
N ALA A 245 -4.64 -6.79 -14.67
CA ALA A 245 -5.35 -5.57 -14.28
C ALA A 245 -4.38 -4.39 -14.08
N PRO A 246 -4.85 -3.14 -14.20
CA PRO A 246 -4.01 -1.96 -13.98
C PRO A 246 -3.54 -1.84 -12.52
N GLN A 247 -2.38 -1.22 -12.33
CA GLN A 247 -1.89 -0.80 -11.02
C GLN A 247 -2.67 0.43 -10.50
N PHE A 248 -2.81 0.55 -9.19
CA PHE A 248 -3.40 1.68 -8.44
C PHE A 248 -4.81 2.12 -8.85
N THR A 249 -5.58 1.21 -9.45
CA THR A 249 -6.91 1.50 -9.99
C THR A 249 -7.93 0.45 -9.56
N GLU A 250 -9.10 0.88 -9.06
CA GLU A 250 -10.21 -0.03 -8.81
C GLU A 250 -10.82 -0.54 -10.14
N GLY A 251 -11.19 -1.82 -10.19
CA GLY A 251 -11.81 -2.38 -11.38
C GLY A 251 -12.29 -3.82 -11.23
N CYS A 252 -13.01 -4.27 -12.25
CA CYS A 252 -13.45 -5.66 -12.38
C CYS A 252 -12.85 -6.25 -13.66
N MET A 253 -12.03 -7.29 -13.51
CA MET A 253 -11.50 -8.07 -14.62
C MET A 253 -12.37 -9.31 -14.82
N VAL A 254 -13.15 -9.32 -15.91
CA VAL A 254 -14.00 -10.45 -16.29
C VAL A 254 -13.36 -11.18 -17.48
N LEU A 255 -13.12 -12.48 -17.32
CA LEU A 255 -12.51 -13.30 -18.36
C LEU A 255 -13.12 -14.69 -18.43
N ASP A 256 -13.12 -15.25 -19.64
CA ASP A 256 -13.48 -16.62 -19.93
C ASP A 256 -12.23 -17.51 -19.86
N LEU A 257 -12.37 -18.69 -19.26
CA LEU A 257 -11.31 -19.68 -19.13
C LEU A 257 -11.81 -21.04 -19.59
N ASP A 258 -11.04 -21.71 -20.45
CA ASP A 258 -11.25 -23.12 -20.79
C ASP A 258 -10.39 -23.98 -19.84
N LEU A 259 -11.04 -24.71 -18.94
CA LEU A 259 -10.41 -25.38 -17.81
C LEU A 259 -10.62 -26.90 -17.87
N PRO A 260 -9.75 -27.72 -17.26
CA PRO A 260 -9.96 -29.17 -17.22
C PRO A 260 -11.22 -29.51 -16.42
N ALA A 261 -11.94 -30.54 -16.86
CA ALA A 261 -13.09 -31.04 -16.13
C ALA A 261 -12.63 -31.73 -14.84
N ALA A 262 -13.40 -31.55 -13.79
CA ALA A 262 -13.20 -32.20 -12.52
C ALA A 262 -13.44 -33.71 -12.64
N ASP A 263 -12.68 -34.49 -11.89
CA ASP A 263 -12.84 -35.94 -11.86
C ASP A 263 -14.20 -36.33 -11.24
N THR A 264 -14.79 -37.42 -11.75
CA THR A 264 -16.00 -38.04 -11.19
C THR A 264 -15.74 -38.59 -9.79
N GLU A 265 -14.53 -39.10 -9.55
CA GLU A 265 -14.04 -39.58 -8.26
C GLU A 265 -12.80 -38.77 -7.85
N PRO A 266 -12.99 -37.54 -7.32
CA PRO A 266 -11.87 -36.67 -6.99
C PRO A 266 -11.11 -37.17 -5.75
N PRO A 267 -9.81 -36.87 -5.62
CA PRO A 267 -9.05 -37.17 -4.41
C PRO A 267 -9.70 -36.55 -3.16
N THR A 268 -9.70 -37.30 -2.07
CA THR A 268 -10.23 -36.91 -0.74
C THR A 268 -9.22 -37.19 0.37
N GLY A 269 -9.41 -36.60 1.54
CA GLY A 269 -8.59 -36.86 2.71
C GLY A 269 -7.46 -35.85 2.87
N VAL A 270 -6.33 -36.30 3.39
CA VAL A 270 -5.16 -35.46 3.68
C VAL A 270 -4.22 -35.45 2.49
N VAL A 271 -3.77 -34.26 2.09
CA VAL A 271 -2.80 -34.02 1.01
C VAL A 271 -1.56 -33.32 1.57
N ASP A 272 -0.76 -32.68 0.72
CA ASP A 272 0.43 -31.93 1.08
C ASP A 272 0.21 -30.99 2.27
N ASP A 273 1.25 -30.81 3.08
CA ASP A 273 1.26 -30.04 4.34
C ASP A 273 0.21 -30.48 5.39
N ALA A 274 -0.18 -31.75 5.33
CA ALA A 274 -1.24 -32.32 6.17
C ALA A 274 -2.58 -31.58 6.03
N LEU A 275 -2.83 -30.94 4.89
CA LEU A 275 -4.08 -30.23 4.62
C LEU A 275 -5.19 -31.23 4.31
N ARG A 276 -6.33 -31.11 5.00
CA ARG A 276 -7.53 -31.89 4.66
C ARG A 276 -8.26 -31.23 3.50
N VAL A 277 -8.54 -31.98 2.43
CA VAL A 277 -9.38 -31.51 1.32
C VAL A 277 -10.79 -31.24 1.85
N ASP A 278 -11.24 -30.00 1.74
CA ASP A 278 -12.57 -29.55 2.11
C ASP A 278 -13.33 -29.15 0.84
N ARG A 279 -14.06 -30.12 0.28
CA ARG A 279 -14.68 -29.99 -1.03
C ARG A 279 -16.17 -29.74 -0.89
N VAL A 280 -16.65 -28.65 -1.48
CA VAL A 280 -18.07 -28.31 -1.52
C VAL A 280 -18.57 -28.34 -2.96
N MET A 281 -19.67 -29.06 -3.16
CA MET A 281 -20.48 -29.02 -4.38
C MET A 281 -21.66 -28.09 -4.13
N LEU A 282 -21.72 -26.98 -4.87
CA LEU A 282 -22.80 -26.02 -4.68
C LEU A 282 -24.13 -26.55 -5.23
N PRO A 283 -25.26 -26.35 -4.53
CA PRO A 283 -26.57 -26.79 -5.01
C PRO A 283 -26.89 -26.24 -6.40
N GLY A 284 -27.36 -27.10 -7.31
CA GLY A 284 -27.72 -26.71 -8.67
C GLY A 284 -26.56 -26.70 -9.69
N GLU A 285 -25.32 -26.97 -9.27
CA GLU A 285 -24.16 -27.10 -10.17
C GLU A 285 -24.02 -28.51 -10.78
N ALA A 286 -24.69 -29.52 -10.21
CA ALA A 286 -24.71 -30.87 -10.77
C ALA A 286 -25.34 -30.86 -12.18
N GLY A 287 -24.56 -31.21 -13.21
CA GLY A 287 -25.01 -31.23 -14.61
C GLY A 287 -24.97 -29.89 -15.35
N ARG A 288 -24.44 -28.81 -14.75
CA ARG A 288 -24.22 -27.49 -15.40
C ARG A 288 -22.94 -27.39 -16.23
N GLU A 289 -22.38 -28.51 -16.66
CA GLU A 289 -21.21 -28.63 -17.55
C GLU A 289 -21.44 -28.04 -18.96
N GLN A 290 -22.56 -27.34 -19.17
CA GLN A 290 -22.91 -26.78 -20.46
C GLN A 290 -21.89 -25.70 -20.87
N PRO A 291 -21.39 -25.76 -22.12
CA PRO A 291 -20.65 -24.65 -22.73
C PRO A 291 -21.45 -23.35 -22.58
N LEU A 292 -20.75 -22.20 -22.53
CA LEU A 292 -21.43 -20.91 -22.68
C LEU A 292 -22.36 -20.96 -23.91
N PRO A 293 -23.55 -20.34 -23.85
CA PRO A 293 -24.48 -20.33 -24.98
C PRO A 293 -23.75 -19.93 -26.26
N ALA A 294 -23.97 -20.68 -27.34
CA ALA A 294 -23.35 -20.38 -28.63
C ALA A 294 -23.71 -18.95 -29.07
N GLY A 295 -22.69 -18.08 -29.22
CA GLY A 295 -22.85 -16.69 -29.65
C GLY A 295 -22.40 -15.62 -28.66
N GLU A 296 -22.05 -15.97 -27.41
CA GLU A 296 -21.43 -14.99 -26.50
C GLU A 296 -19.98 -14.68 -26.90
N PRO A 297 -19.58 -13.39 -26.94
CA PRO A 297 -18.21 -13.01 -27.23
C PRO A 297 -17.28 -13.47 -26.11
N TRP A 298 -16.10 -13.96 -26.50
CA TRP A 298 -15.04 -14.33 -25.55
C TRP A 298 -14.50 -13.09 -24.85
N LEU A 299 -14.49 -13.10 -23.52
CA LEU A 299 -13.87 -12.05 -22.72
C LEU A 299 -12.45 -12.48 -22.33
N SER A 300 -11.44 -11.73 -22.76
CA SER A 300 -10.04 -12.04 -22.46
C SER A 300 -9.53 -11.41 -21.16
N GLY A 301 -10.32 -10.59 -20.46
CA GLY A 301 -9.88 -9.80 -19.31
C GLY A 301 -9.01 -8.60 -19.66
N GLY A 302 -8.24 -8.68 -20.76
CA GLY A 302 -7.35 -7.63 -21.23
C GLY A 302 -5.98 -7.66 -20.56
N HIS A 303 -5.07 -6.84 -21.08
CA HIS A 303 -3.72 -6.69 -20.54
C HIS A 303 -3.48 -5.20 -20.36
N ALA A 304 -3.48 -4.74 -19.11
CA ALA A 304 -3.10 -3.37 -18.81
C ALA A 304 -1.65 -3.12 -19.20
N GLU A 305 -1.36 -1.92 -19.71
CA GLU A 305 0.00 -1.49 -19.98
C GLU A 305 0.72 -1.26 -18.64
N PRO A 306 1.95 -1.80 -18.46
CA PRO A 306 2.75 -1.53 -17.27
C PRO A 306 3.06 -0.03 -17.14
N LEU A 307 3.11 0.46 -15.91
CA LEU A 307 3.62 1.79 -15.61
C LEU A 307 5.15 1.81 -15.73
N ASP A 308 5.72 2.96 -16.08
CA ASP A 308 7.17 3.14 -15.92
C ASP A 308 7.54 3.33 -14.43
N ASP A 309 8.78 3.05 -14.05
CA ASP A 309 9.25 3.10 -12.64
C ASP A 309 8.87 4.41 -11.91
N ASP A 310 8.89 5.55 -12.60
CA ASP A 310 8.61 6.85 -11.99
C ASP A 310 7.10 7.10 -11.88
N GLU A 311 6.33 6.70 -12.89
CA GLU A 311 4.86 6.75 -12.84
C GLU A 311 4.29 5.82 -11.77
N GLU A 312 4.88 4.63 -11.60
CA GLU A 312 4.49 3.66 -10.58
C GLU A 312 4.66 4.25 -9.17
N VAL A 313 5.86 4.74 -8.86
CA VAL A 313 6.15 5.34 -7.55
C VAL A 313 5.26 6.55 -7.32
N TYR A 314 5.11 7.44 -8.31
CA TYR A 314 4.26 8.62 -8.17
C TYR A 314 2.79 8.24 -7.90
N SER A 315 2.28 7.21 -8.59
CA SER A 315 0.92 6.70 -8.42
C SER A 315 0.70 6.12 -7.02
N ALA A 316 1.70 5.44 -6.44
CA ALA A 316 1.64 4.98 -5.06
C ALA A 316 1.51 6.16 -4.07
N LEU A 317 2.32 7.22 -4.23
CA LEU A 317 2.29 8.40 -3.36
C LEU A 317 0.94 9.13 -3.44
N VAL A 318 0.40 9.28 -4.66
CA VAL A 318 -0.93 9.85 -4.90
C VAL A 318 -2.03 9.00 -4.24
N THR A 319 -1.95 7.68 -4.38
CA THR A 319 -2.93 6.73 -3.81
C THR A 319 -2.91 6.76 -2.29
N GLY A 320 -1.72 6.72 -1.68
CA GLY A 320 -1.55 6.79 -0.23
C GLY A 320 -2.10 8.08 0.37
N LEU A 321 -1.75 9.24 -0.21
CA LEU A 321 -2.27 10.53 0.25
C LEU A 321 -3.79 10.64 0.08
N ARG A 322 -4.32 10.24 -1.09
CA ARG A 322 -5.77 10.28 -1.35
C ARG A 322 -6.53 9.44 -0.33
N ALA A 323 -6.08 8.22 -0.09
CA ALA A 323 -6.69 7.31 0.87
C ALA A 323 -6.65 7.89 2.29
N TYR A 324 -5.50 8.41 2.73
CA TYR A 324 -5.36 8.96 4.07
C TYR A 324 -6.30 10.15 4.31
N VAL A 325 -6.44 11.05 3.34
CA VAL A 325 -7.35 12.20 3.44
C VAL A 325 -8.81 11.76 3.44
N THR A 326 -9.21 10.98 2.45
CA THR A 326 -10.63 10.63 2.22
C THR A 326 -11.17 9.68 3.29
N LYS A 327 -10.43 8.63 3.66
CA LYS A 327 -10.87 7.63 4.64
C LYS A 327 -10.90 8.16 6.07
N ASN A 328 -10.17 9.23 6.38
CA ASN A 328 -10.25 9.95 7.66
C ASN A 328 -11.27 11.11 7.63
N GLY A 329 -12.00 11.31 6.53
CA GLY A 329 -13.05 12.33 6.42
C GLY A 329 -12.55 13.76 6.21
N PHE A 330 -11.25 13.96 5.98
CA PHE A 330 -10.72 15.26 5.58
C PHE A 330 -11.12 15.58 4.14
N ARG A 331 -11.26 16.87 3.85
CA ARG A 331 -11.62 17.37 2.51
C ARG A 331 -10.55 18.22 1.86
N SER A 332 -9.47 18.52 2.58
CA SER A 332 -8.43 19.44 2.10
C SER A 332 -7.15 19.30 2.91
N VAL A 333 -6.05 19.77 2.33
CA VAL A 333 -4.71 19.70 2.90
C VAL A 333 -4.05 21.08 2.95
N LEU A 334 -3.15 21.28 3.91
CA LEU A 334 -2.36 22.49 4.10
C LEU A 334 -0.87 22.16 4.02
N ILE A 335 -0.12 22.93 3.23
CA ILE A 335 1.29 22.70 2.95
C ILE A 335 2.08 23.99 3.17
N GLY A 336 3.18 23.91 3.91
CA GLY A 336 4.17 24.98 3.95
C GLY A 336 4.99 25.02 2.66
N LEU A 337 4.89 26.10 1.89
CA LEU A 337 5.62 26.24 0.63
C LEU A 337 6.89 27.06 0.84
N SER A 338 8.04 26.38 0.80
CA SER A 338 9.37 27.00 0.90
C SER A 338 9.91 27.49 -0.44
N GLY A 339 9.29 27.07 -1.56
CA GLY A 339 9.85 27.23 -2.90
C GLY A 339 10.96 26.20 -3.23
N GLY A 340 11.29 25.32 -2.30
CA GLY A 340 12.18 24.17 -2.52
C GLY A 340 11.46 22.97 -3.12
N ILE A 341 12.25 22.04 -3.65
CA ILE A 341 11.77 20.89 -4.43
C ILE A 341 10.80 19.97 -3.66
N ASP A 342 11.03 19.72 -2.37
CA ASP A 342 10.22 18.76 -1.60
C ASP A 342 8.78 19.25 -1.45
N SER A 343 8.62 20.51 -1.01
CA SER A 343 7.29 21.13 -0.89
C SER A 343 6.58 21.26 -2.24
N ALA A 344 7.31 21.46 -3.33
CA ALA A 344 6.75 21.53 -4.67
C ALA A 344 6.25 20.16 -5.19
N LEU A 345 7.02 19.09 -4.92
CA LEU A 345 6.59 17.73 -5.23
C LEU A 345 5.37 17.34 -4.40
N VAL A 346 5.38 17.61 -3.09
CA VAL A 346 4.24 17.35 -2.19
C VAL A 346 2.98 18.09 -2.63
N ALA A 347 3.08 19.36 -3.02
CA ALA A 347 1.96 20.11 -3.56
C ALA A 347 1.41 19.53 -4.86
N SER A 348 2.30 19.05 -5.75
CA SER A 348 1.89 18.41 -7.00
C SER A 348 1.16 17.09 -6.75
N ILE A 349 1.71 16.24 -5.87
CA ILE A 349 1.06 14.98 -5.44
C ILE A 349 -0.32 15.28 -4.82
N ALA A 350 -0.42 16.31 -3.97
CA ALA A 350 -1.68 16.71 -3.36
C ALA A 350 -2.73 17.16 -4.37
N CYS A 351 -2.32 17.92 -5.40
CA CYS A 351 -3.22 18.34 -6.47
C CYS A 351 -3.74 17.14 -7.28
N ASP A 352 -2.88 16.17 -7.60
CA ASP A 352 -3.28 14.97 -8.34
C ASP A 352 -4.09 13.99 -7.48
N ALA A 353 -3.89 14.00 -6.16
CA ALA A 353 -4.65 13.19 -5.21
C ALA A 353 -6.07 13.72 -4.98
N LEU A 354 -6.22 15.04 -4.86
CA LEU A 354 -7.42 15.66 -4.28
C LEU A 354 -8.10 16.71 -5.18
N GLY A 355 -7.43 17.21 -6.22
CA GLY A 355 -7.84 18.43 -6.93
C GLY A 355 -7.25 19.69 -6.29
N ALA A 356 -6.83 20.66 -7.10
CA ALA A 356 -6.14 21.86 -6.64
C ALA A 356 -7.00 22.75 -5.72
N GLU A 357 -8.31 22.72 -5.88
CA GLU A 357 -9.30 23.41 -5.04
C GLU A 357 -9.35 22.89 -3.60
N HIS A 358 -8.76 21.71 -3.36
CA HIS A 358 -8.64 21.08 -2.04
C HIS A 358 -7.24 21.24 -1.44
N VAL A 359 -6.34 21.99 -2.09
CA VAL A 359 -4.94 22.16 -1.67
C VAL A 359 -4.66 23.62 -1.30
N TYR A 360 -4.12 23.82 -0.10
CA TYR A 360 -3.81 25.13 0.46
C TYR A 360 -2.31 25.26 0.75
N GLY A 361 -1.65 26.20 0.09
CA GLY A 361 -0.24 26.52 0.25
C GLY A 361 -0.03 27.80 1.08
N VAL A 362 0.91 27.76 2.02
CA VAL A 362 1.30 28.93 2.82
C VAL A 362 2.79 29.18 2.69
N SER A 363 3.17 30.33 2.15
CA SER A 363 4.54 30.82 2.23
C SER A 363 4.76 31.53 3.57
N MET A 364 5.83 31.16 4.28
CA MET A 364 6.12 31.63 5.64
C MET A 364 7.53 32.25 5.73
N PRO A 365 7.77 33.39 5.06
CA PRO A 365 9.09 33.99 4.98
C PRO A 365 9.57 34.54 6.33
N SER A 366 10.88 34.50 6.53
CA SER A 366 11.59 35.24 7.57
C SER A 366 12.49 36.32 6.92
N LYS A 367 13.23 37.07 7.75
CA LYS A 367 14.26 38.02 7.29
C LYS A 367 15.36 37.41 6.41
N TYR A 368 15.56 36.09 6.48
CA TYR A 368 16.56 35.37 5.70
C TYR A 368 16.00 34.70 4.43
N SER A 369 14.68 34.67 4.27
CA SER A 369 14.05 34.04 3.10
C SER A 369 14.34 34.84 1.84
N SER A 370 14.83 34.15 0.81
CA SER A 370 15.22 34.78 -0.44
C SER A 370 14.00 35.24 -1.26
N GLY A 371 14.21 36.23 -2.14
CA GLY A 371 13.18 36.66 -3.09
C GLY A 371 12.75 35.53 -4.02
N HIS A 372 13.72 34.78 -4.56
CA HIS A 372 13.43 33.68 -5.48
C HIS A 372 12.62 32.55 -4.82
N SER A 373 12.85 32.21 -3.55
CA SER A 373 12.08 31.16 -2.88
C SER A 373 10.60 31.55 -2.66
N ARG A 374 10.33 32.84 -2.47
CA ARG A 374 8.96 33.38 -2.44
C ARG A 374 8.31 33.34 -3.83
N ASP A 375 9.07 33.73 -4.86
CA ASP A 375 8.62 33.74 -6.25
C ASP A 375 8.32 32.32 -6.76
N ASP A 376 9.18 31.36 -6.44
CA ASP A 376 9.01 29.94 -6.79
C ASP A 376 7.73 29.37 -6.15
N ALA A 377 7.49 29.65 -4.86
CA ALA A 377 6.27 29.21 -4.18
C ALA A 377 5.00 29.80 -4.81
N ALA A 378 5.05 31.08 -5.22
CA ALA A 378 3.93 31.73 -5.89
C ALA A 378 3.75 31.25 -7.34
N GLU A 379 4.84 30.93 -8.05
CA GLU A 379 4.81 30.34 -9.41
C GLU A 379 4.21 28.94 -9.39
N LEU A 380 4.64 28.08 -8.44
CA LEU A 380 4.05 26.76 -8.21
C LEU A 380 2.53 26.88 -8.01
N ALA A 381 2.09 27.82 -7.16
CA ALA A 381 0.67 28.04 -6.92
C ALA A 381 -0.08 28.46 -8.18
N ARG A 382 0.49 29.36 -9.00
CA ARG A 382 -0.10 29.79 -10.27
C ARG A 382 -0.20 28.65 -11.29
N ARG A 383 0.80 27.77 -11.38
CA ARG A 383 0.84 26.65 -12.33
C ARG A 383 -0.16 25.55 -11.99
N THR A 384 -0.35 25.29 -10.70
CA THR A 384 -1.21 24.23 -10.19
C THR A 384 -2.66 24.67 -9.95
N GLY A 385 -2.88 25.96 -9.68
CA GLY A 385 -4.20 26.50 -9.34
C GLY A 385 -4.59 26.32 -7.87
N LEU A 386 -3.65 25.92 -6.99
CA LEU A 386 -3.90 25.76 -5.56
C LEU A 386 -4.15 27.10 -4.86
N HIS A 387 -4.82 27.05 -3.70
CA HIS A 387 -5.01 28.22 -2.86
C HIS A 387 -3.69 28.67 -2.25
N TYR A 388 -3.32 29.94 -2.39
CA TYR A 388 -2.02 30.45 -1.91
C TYR A 388 -2.18 31.69 -1.04
N ARG A 389 -1.45 31.72 0.08
CA ARG A 389 -1.29 32.91 0.92
C ARG A 389 0.11 33.00 1.51
N THR A 390 0.44 34.19 1.99
CA THR A 390 1.72 34.47 2.64
C THR A 390 1.50 35.03 4.02
N VAL A 391 2.18 34.47 5.02
CA VAL A 391 2.18 34.97 6.40
C VAL A 391 3.62 35.00 6.92
N SER A 392 4.17 36.20 7.12
CA SER A 392 5.54 36.34 7.63
C SER A 392 5.66 35.80 9.05
N ILE A 393 6.74 35.07 9.35
CA ILE A 393 7.06 34.63 10.71
C ILE A 393 7.89 35.65 11.48
N GLU A 394 8.37 36.70 10.82
CA GLU A 394 9.27 37.71 11.38
C GLU A 394 8.74 38.34 12.68
N PRO A 395 7.47 38.78 12.79
CA PRO A 395 6.97 39.37 14.04
C PRO A 395 7.02 38.39 15.23
N MET A 396 6.72 37.12 14.99
CA MET A 396 6.77 36.08 16.03
C MET A 396 8.22 35.75 16.37
N PHE A 397 9.09 35.67 15.36
CA PHE A 397 10.51 35.44 15.56
C PHE A 397 11.14 36.54 16.44
N ASP A 398 10.88 37.81 16.12
CA ASP A 398 11.36 38.96 16.87
C ASP A 398 10.88 38.95 18.32
N ALA A 399 9.61 38.59 18.55
CA ALA A 399 9.05 38.46 19.89
C ALA A 399 9.78 37.39 20.73
N TYR A 400 10.09 36.24 20.15
CA TYR A 400 10.85 35.19 20.85
C TYR A 400 12.31 35.61 21.09
N THR A 401 12.99 36.21 20.10
CA THR A 401 14.38 36.66 20.27
C THR A 401 14.51 37.88 21.19
N GLY A 402 13.46 38.67 21.34
CA GLY A 402 13.40 39.75 22.33
C GLY A 402 13.23 39.25 23.76
N ALA A 403 12.66 38.05 23.94
CA ALA A 403 12.46 37.42 25.25
C ALA A 403 13.56 36.42 25.61
N LEU A 404 14.27 35.87 24.62
CA LEU A 404 15.29 34.83 24.78
C LEU A 404 16.52 35.17 23.94
N GLU A 405 17.71 35.10 24.54
CA GLU A 405 18.97 35.21 23.80
C GLU A 405 19.28 33.87 23.09
N LEU A 406 18.80 33.73 21.85
CA LEU A 406 19.04 32.56 21.01
C LEU A 406 20.09 32.86 19.95
N THR A 407 21.03 31.93 19.74
CA THR A 407 22.07 32.04 18.69
C THR A 407 22.30 30.69 18.01
N GLY A 408 22.82 30.73 16.77
CA GLY A 408 23.19 29.55 16.00
C GLY A 408 22.02 28.58 15.80
N LEU A 409 22.25 27.28 16.04
CA LEU A 409 21.27 26.22 15.81
C LEU A 409 19.95 26.43 16.59
N ALA A 410 19.98 27.08 17.76
CA ALA A 410 18.77 27.34 18.52
C ALA A 410 17.87 28.38 17.82
N GLU A 411 18.49 29.43 17.26
CA GLU A 411 17.82 30.49 16.49
C GLU A 411 17.26 29.94 15.16
N GLU A 412 18.04 29.13 14.44
CA GLU A 412 17.60 28.45 13.22
C GLU A 412 16.37 27.56 13.48
N ASN A 413 16.43 26.72 14.52
CA ASN A 413 15.31 25.83 14.86
C ASN A 413 14.04 26.58 15.30
N LEU A 414 14.16 27.78 15.88
CA LEU A 414 13.00 28.58 16.25
C LEU A 414 12.16 28.93 15.01
N GLN A 415 12.80 29.33 13.90
CA GLN A 415 12.09 29.67 12.66
C GLN A 415 11.25 28.49 12.16
N SER A 416 11.83 27.29 12.12
CA SER A 416 11.09 26.07 11.73
C SER A 416 9.91 25.78 12.65
N ARG A 417 10.06 25.93 13.98
CA ARG A 417 8.97 25.71 14.95
C ARG A 417 7.84 26.72 14.83
N LEU A 418 8.17 27.98 14.52
CA LEU A 418 7.15 29.01 14.27
C LEU A 418 6.32 28.67 13.03
N ARG A 419 6.95 28.18 11.95
CA ARG A 419 6.25 27.69 10.76
C ARG A 419 5.32 26.51 11.09
N GLY A 420 5.82 25.52 11.82
CA GLY A 420 5.00 24.39 12.27
C GLY A 420 3.79 24.83 13.11
N THR A 421 4.01 25.72 14.08
CA THR A 421 2.94 26.28 14.91
C THR A 421 1.90 27.03 14.09
N LEU A 422 2.33 27.81 13.10
CA LEU A 422 1.46 28.57 12.21
C LEU A 422 0.59 27.65 11.35
N LEU A 423 1.16 26.60 10.75
CA LEU A 423 0.41 25.62 9.96
C LEU A 423 -0.63 24.90 10.81
N MET A 424 -0.29 24.50 12.05
CA MET A 424 -1.24 23.85 12.95
C MET A 424 -2.36 24.80 13.40
N ALA A 425 -2.05 26.08 13.65
CA ALA A 425 -3.08 27.07 13.99
C ALA A 425 -4.10 27.24 12.85
N LEU A 426 -3.62 27.31 11.60
CA LEU A 426 -4.47 27.41 10.42
C LEU A 426 -5.28 26.13 10.19
N SER A 427 -4.64 24.97 10.31
CA SER A 427 -5.29 23.66 10.24
C SER A 427 -6.43 23.54 11.27
N ASN A 428 -6.21 23.94 12.52
CA ASN A 428 -7.25 23.95 13.55
C ASN A 428 -8.41 24.89 13.23
N GLN A 429 -8.10 26.05 12.63
CA GLN A 429 -9.09 27.07 12.31
C GLN A 429 -9.95 26.70 11.09
N GLU A 430 -9.35 26.00 10.11
CA GLU A 430 -9.92 25.83 8.77
C GLU A 430 -10.22 24.35 8.42
N GLY A 431 -9.77 23.40 9.24
CA GLY A 431 -10.07 21.97 9.11
C GLY A 431 -9.21 21.23 8.07
N HIS A 432 -8.03 21.76 7.73
CA HIS A 432 -7.11 21.14 6.76
C HIS A 432 -6.20 20.10 7.43
N LEU A 433 -5.83 19.03 6.72
CA LEU A 433 -4.74 18.14 7.13
C LEU A 433 -3.39 18.75 6.76
N VAL A 434 -2.49 18.98 7.73
CA VAL A 434 -1.13 19.48 7.45
C VAL A 434 -0.26 18.36 6.87
N LEU A 435 0.42 18.62 5.75
CA LEU A 435 1.37 17.69 5.15
C LEU A 435 2.82 18.06 5.50
N ALA A 436 3.57 17.10 6.01
CA ALA A 436 4.99 17.24 6.32
C ALA A 436 5.84 16.95 5.06
N PRO A 437 6.77 17.85 4.66
CA PRO A 437 7.47 17.73 3.38
C PRO A 437 8.80 16.98 3.45
N GLY A 438 9.17 16.38 4.59
CA GLY A 438 10.48 15.74 4.74
C GLY A 438 10.62 14.47 3.92
N ASN A 439 11.78 14.29 3.29
CA ASN A 439 12.12 13.12 2.47
C ASN A 439 12.93 12.06 3.25
N LYS A 440 13.06 10.85 2.70
CA LYS A 440 13.72 9.71 3.35
C LYS A 440 15.17 10.02 3.74
N SER A 441 15.89 10.80 2.93
CA SER A 441 17.29 11.18 3.17
C SER A 441 17.41 12.04 4.44
N GLU A 442 16.58 13.08 4.55
CA GLU A 442 16.52 13.97 5.71
C GLU A 442 16.10 13.22 6.97
N LEU A 443 15.09 12.37 6.87
CA LEU A 443 14.63 11.53 7.99
C LEU A 443 15.72 10.55 8.43
N ALA A 444 16.46 9.95 7.48
CA ALA A 444 17.50 8.99 7.76
C ALA A 444 18.59 9.62 8.64
N VAL A 445 19.17 10.74 8.23
CA VAL A 445 20.28 11.38 8.97
C VAL A 445 19.80 12.37 10.04
N GLY A 446 18.48 12.53 10.20
CA GLY A 446 17.89 13.45 11.16
C GLY A 446 18.11 14.92 10.81
N TYR A 447 18.21 15.25 9.52
CA TYR A 447 18.29 16.62 9.01
C TYR A 447 16.90 17.27 9.03
N SER A 448 16.35 17.42 10.23
CA SER A 448 15.04 17.98 10.48
C SER A 448 14.98 18.67 11.83
N THR A 449 14.06 19.63 11.95
CA THR A 449 13.72 20.29 13.21
C THR A 449 12.53 19.61 13.86
N LEU A 450 12.72 19.00 15.04
CA LEU A 450 11.58 18.51 15.82
C LEU A 450 10.60 19.65 16.12
N TYR A 451 9.33 19.40 15.80
CA TYR A 451 8.22 20.34 15.89
C TYR A 451 8.33 21.55 14.95
N GLY A 452 9.15 21.45 13.90
CA GLY A 452 9.21 22.40 12.80
C GLY A 452 8.71 21.78 11.49
N ASP A 453 9.63 21.41 10.61
CA ASP A 453 9.38 20.69 9.34
C ASP A 453 8.81 19.27 9.53
N SER A 454 8.96 18.71 10.74
CA SER A 454 8.34 17.45 11.16
C SER A 454 6.87 17.57 11.58
N VAL A 455 6.31 18.78 11.62
CA VAL A 455 4.90 19.00 11.96
C VAL A 455 4.02 18.66 10.77
N GLY A 456 3.08 17.74 10.98
CA GLY A 456 2.07 17.35 10.01
C GLY A 456 1.28 16.15 10.50
N GLY A 457 0.14 15.88 9.86
CA GLY A 457 -0.63 14.65 10.07
C GLY A 457 -0.23 13.52 9.11
N TYR A 458 0.39 13.85 7.97
CA TYR A 458 0.87 12.87 7.00
C TYR A 458 2.11 13.41 6.26
N GLY A 459 3.09 12.55 5.98
CA GLY A 459 4.32 12.88 5.23
C GLY A 459 4.37 12.14 3.90
N PRO A 460 3.83 12.69 2.80
CA PRO A 460 3.64 11.95 1.54
C PRO A 460 4.93 11.37 0.95
N ILE A 461 6.07 12.03 1.15
CA ILE A 461 7.36 11.64 0.57
C ILE A 461 8.36 11.12 1.61
N LYS A 462 7.90 10.73 2.81
CA LYS A 462 8.77 10.30 3.93
C LYS A 462 9.65 9.10 3.57
N ASP A 463 9.24 8.27 2.62
CA ASP A 463 9.97 7.08 2.16
C ASP A 463 10.56 7.24 0.75
N VAL A 464 10.69 8.48 0.26
CA VAL A 464 11.32 8.83 -1.02
C VAL A 464 12.68 9.48 -0.75
N TYR A 465 13.78 8.92 -1.27
CA TYR A 465 15.11 9.55 -1.18
C TYR A 465 15.17 10.85 -2.00
N LYS A 466 16.01 11.81 -1.60
CA LYS A 466 16.14 13.12 -2.28
C LYS A 466 16.46 13.00 -3.77
N THR A 467 17.35 12.08 -4.14
CA THR A 467 17.63 11.75 -5.55
C THR A 467 16.39 11.36 -6.33
N SER A 468 15.48 10.59 -5.71
CA SER A 468 14.18 10.23 -6.31
C SER A 468 13.18 11.39 -6.28
N VAL A 469 13.23 12.29 -5.29
CA VAL A 469 12.41 13.53 -5.28
C VAL A 469 12.67 14.36 -6.54
N PHE A 470 13.95 14.57 -6.91
CA PHE A 470 14.31 15.25 -8.16
C PHE A 470 13.79 14.50 -9.39
N ARG A 471 14.06 13.19 -9.47
CA ARG A 471 13.63 12.35 -10.59
C ARG A 471 12.11 12.38 -10.81
N LEU A 472 11.34 12.28 -9.73
CA LEU A 472 9.87 12.33 -9.77
C LEU A 472 9.34 13.72 -10.15
N ALA A 473 9.97 14.79 -9.68
CA ALA A 473 9.58 16.15 -10.05
C ALA A 473 9.79 16.40 -11.55
N GLU A 474 10.94 15.98 -12.08
CA GLU A 474 11.23 16.05 -13.51
C GLU A 474 10.27 15.18 -14.34
N TRP A 475 10.03 13.94 -13.90
CA TRP A 475 9.05 13.04 -14.53
C TRP A 475 7.67 13.68 -14.56
N ARG A 476 7.20 14.25 -13.45
CA ARG A 476 5.86 14.84 -13.35
C ARG A 476 5.68 16.03 -14.29
N ASN A 477 6.72 16.84 -14.44
CA ASN A 477 6.76 17.94 -15.40
C ASN A 477 6.75 17.43 -16.85
N ARG A 478 7.53 16.39 -17.18
CA ARG A 478 7.52 15.74 -18.50
C ARG A 478 6.16 15.13 -18.83
N ALA A 479 5.53 14.45 -17.87
CA ALA A 479 4.22 13.84 -18.02
C ALA A 479 3.12 14.88 -18.30
N ALA A 480 3.16 16.04 -17.61
CA ALA A 480 2.27 17.16 -17.92
C ALA A 480 2.47 17.66 -19.36
N ALA A 481 3.71 17.92 -19.75
CA ALA A 481 4.05 18.43 -21.08
C ALA A 481 3.63 17.46 -22.20
N ALA A 482 3.83 16.15 -22.01
CA ALA A 482 3.41 15.12 -22.95
C ALA A 482 1.89 15.08 -23.16
N ARG A 483 1.11 15.49 -22.14
CA ARG A 483 -0.36 15.61 -22.20
C ARG A 483 -0.83 17.02 -22.60
N GLY A 484 0.07 17.93 -22.98
CA GLY A 484 -0.25 19.32 -23.33
C GLY A 484 -0.68 20.20 -22.14
N GLN A 485 -0.37 19.77 -20.92
CA GLN A 485 -0.68 20.47 -19.68
C GLN A 485 0.50 21.33 -19.21
N THR A 486 0.22 22.30 -18.34
CA THR A 486 1.27 23.12 -17.69
C THR A 486 2.11 22.25 -16.74
N PRO A 487 3.44 22.21 -16.87
CA PRO A 487 4.31 21.54 -15.90
C PRO A 487 4.15 22.18 -14.51
N PRO A 488 3.72 21.43 -13.48
CA PRO A 488 3.31 22.02 -12.21
C PRO A 488 4.49 22.60 -11.41
N ILE A 489 5.67 21.97 -11.46
CA ILE A 489 6.80 22.33 -10.61
C ILE A 489 7.67 23.38 -11.32
N PRO A 490 7.98 24.53 -10.68
CA PRO A 490 8.90 25.52 -11.25
C PRO A 490 10.29 24.95 -11.48
N GLU A 491 10.89 25.22 -12.64
CA GLU A 491 12.23 24.72 -13.01
C GLU A 491 13.29 25.14 -11.98
N ASN A 492 13.20 26.38 -11.49
CA ASN A 492 14.14 26.90 -10.50
C ASN A 492 14.06 26.14 -9.16
N SER A 493 12.91 25.56 -8.80
CA SER A 493 12.80 24.67 -7.64
C SER A 493 13.56 23.36 -7.83
N ILE A 494 13.77 22.91 -9.08
CA ILE A 494 14.51 21.68 -9.44
C ILE A 494 16.01 21.98 -9.53
N THR A 495 16.40 23.08 -10.17
CA THR A 495 17.81 23.33 -10.49
C THR A 495 18.61 24.01 -9.39
N LYS A 496 17.95 24.64 -8.41
CA LYS A 496 18.67 25.34 -7.32
C LYS A 496 19.15 24.36 -6.24
N PRO A 497 20.27 24.66 -5.56
CA PRO A 497 20.72 23.87 -4.41
C PRO A 497 19.64 23.78 -3.31
N PRO A 498 19.38 22.59 -2.74
CA PRO A 498 18.53 22.42 -1.58
C PRO A 498 18.98 23.25 -0.37
N SER A 499 18.01 23.88 0.31
CA SER A 499 18.24 24.72 1.48
C SER A 499 16.99 24.91 2.33
N ALA A 500 17.17 24.97 3.65
CA ALA A 500 16.13 25.38 4.60
C ALA A 500 16.00 26.91 4.79
N GLU A 501 16.93 27.70 4.24
CA GLU A 501 16.99 29.18 4.34
C GLU A 501 16.77 29.73 5.76
N LEU A 502 17.42 29.13 6.76
CA LEU A 502 17.37 29.56 8.17
C LEU A 502 18.46 30.56 8.53
N ARG A 503 19.52 30.65 7.72
CA ARG A 503 20.60 31.64 7.81
C ARG A 503 21.06 32.07 6.40
N PRO A 504 21.77 33.21 6.25
CA PRO A 504 22.22 33.69 4.95
C PRO A 504 23.09 32.68 4.20
N GLY A 505 22.75 32.41 2.93
CA GLY A 505 23.56 31.56 2.04
C GLY A 505 23.59 30.07 2.39
N GLN A 506 22.72 29.60 3.28
CA GLN A 506 22.66 28.20 3.69
C GLN A 506 22.40 27.27 2.49
N VAL A 507 23.10 26.14 2.45
CA VAL A 507 22.78 24.99 1.60
C VAL A 507 22.92 23.70 2.40
N ASP A 508 22.21 22.63 2.02
CA ASP A 508 22.20 21.38 2.80
C ASP A 508 23.59 20.71 2.85
N THR A 509 24.40 20.91 1.80
CA THR A 509 25.78 20.42 1.69
C THR A 509 26.76 21.09 2.67
N ASP A 510 26.34 22.15 3.37
CA ASP A 510 27.07 22.68 4.54
C ASP A 510 27.21 21.62 5.65
N SER A 511 26.25 20.68 5.74
CA SER A 511 26.12 19.72 6.85
C SER A 511 26.03 18.26 6.40
N LEU A 512 25.65 18.01 5.15
CA LEU A 512 25.46 16.69 4.58
C LEU A 512 26.43 16.43 3.43
N PRO A 513 26.73 15.15 3.13
CA PRO A 513 27.31 14.79 1.84
C PRO A 513 26.35 15.13 0.70
N ASP A 514 26.87 15.24 -0.52
CA ASP A 514 26.04 15.36 -1.71
C ASP A 514 25.02 14.21 -1.79
N TYR A 515 23.77 14.55 -2.09
CA TYR A 515 22.65 13.60 -2.04
C TYR A 515 22.86 12.32 -2.87
N PRO A 516 23.44 12.34 -4.09
CA PRO A 516 23.71 11.10 -4.82
C PRO A 516 24.60 10.11 -4.06
N VAL A 517 25.61 10.61 -3.34
CA VAL A 517 26.51 9.77 -2.53
C VAL A 517 25.82 9.37 -1.22
N LEU A 518 25.15 10.32 -0.57
CA LEU A 518 24.42 10.06 0.67
C LEU A 518 23.35 8.97 0.47
N ASP A 519 22.47 9.13 -0.50
CA ASP A 519 21.36 8.22 -0.76
C ASP A 519 21.84 6.82 -1.15
N ALA A 520 22.96 6.71 -1.87
CA ALA A 520 23.53 5.41 -2.23
C ALA A 520 24.15 4.66 -1.02
N ILE A 521 24.69 5.39 -0.04
CA ILE A 521 25.11 4.82 1.25
C ILE A 521 23.88 4.43 2.08
N LEU A 522 22.87 5.31 2.13
CA LEU A 522 21.64 5.06 2.87
C LEU A 522 20.88 3.84 2.33
N ALA A 523 20.75 3.68 1.02
CA ALA A 523 20.08 2.52 0.42
C ALA A 523 20.75 1.20 0.83
N GLN A 524 22.09 1.14 0.85
CA GLN A 524 22.80 -0.06 1.29
C GLN A 524 22.65 -0.32 2.79
N TYR A 525 22.68 0.71 3.62
CA TYR A 525 22.62 0.55 5.07
C TYR A 525 21.20 0.34 5.61
N VAL A 526 20.26 1.16 5.16
CA VAL A 526 18.88 1.22 5.65
C VAL A 526 18.03 0.15 4.99
N ASP A 527 18.10 0.02 3.67
CA ASP A 527 17.25 -0.90 2.92
C ASP A 527 17.90 -2.28 2.79
N GLY A 528 19.23 -2.31 2.58
CA GLY A 528 20.02 -3.54 2.38
C GLY A 528 20.67 -4.16 3.63
N ASP A 529 20.51 -3.56 4.82
CA ASP A 529 21.15 -3.99 6.09
C ASP A 529 22.67 -4.24 6.03
N ARG A 530 23.39 -3.62 5.08
CA ARG A 530 24.83 -3.86 4.91
C ARG A 530 25.64 -3.19 6.01
N GLY A 531 26.64 -3.89 6.54
CA GLY A 531 27.56 -3.32 7.53
C GLY A 531 28.51 -2.27 6.93
N ALA A 532 29.20 -1.52 7.80
CA ALA A 532 30.13 -0.46 7.37
C ALA A 532 31.22 -0.99 6.40
N ASP A 533 31.81 -2.15 6.69
CA ASP A 533 32.88 -2.72 5.86
C ASP A 533 32.39 -3.17 4.48
N GLU A 534 31.16 -3.66 4.37
CA GLU A 534 30.57 -4.03 3.07
C GLU A 534 30.33 -2.79 2.20
N ILE A 535 29.88 -1.69 2.81
CA ILE A 535 29.68 -0.43 2.09
C ILE A 535 31.03 0.15 1.66
N VAL A 536 32.06 0.10 2.51
CA VAL A 536 33.42 0.53 2.14
C VAL A 536 33.99 -0.36 1.02
N ALA A 537 33.78 -1.68 1.09
CA ALA A 537 34.19 -2.60 0.04
C ALA A 537 33.47 -2.35 -1.30
N ALA A 538 32.27 -1.76 -1.26
CA ALA A 538 31.55 -1.28 -2.45
C ALA A 538 32.10 0.02 -3.05
N GLY A 539 33.16 0.61 -2.46
CA GLY A 539 33.92 1.73 -3.02
C GLY A 539 33.66 3.10 -2.38
N TYR A 540 32.92 3.16 -1.27
CA TYR A 540 32.64 4.42 -0.57
C TYR A 540 33.72 4.76 0.46
N ASP A 541 33.99 6.06 0.64
CA ASP A 541 34.97 6.54 1.63
C ASP A 541 34.59 6.13 3.06
N ARG A 542 35.56 5.63 3.82
CA ARG A 542 35.32 5.08 5.17
C ARG A 542 34.89 6.15 6.17
N GLU A 543 35.47 7.34 6.11
CA GLU A 543 35.10 8.42 7.03
C GLU A 543 33.66 8.87 6.77
N LEU A 544 33.30 8.99 5.48
CA LEU A 544 31.96 9.34 5.04
C LEU A 544 30.90 8.32 5.45
N VAL A 545 31.18 7.02 5.24
CA VAL A 545 30.29 5.93 5.66
C VAL A 545 30.11 6.00 7.17
N THR A 546 31.19 6.02 7.94
CA THR A 546 31.14 6.06 9.42
C THR A 546 30.33 7.24 9.94
N ARG A 547 30.54 8.43 9.37
CA ARG A 547 29.78 9.64 9.71
C ARG A 547 28.29 9.47 9.39
N THR A 548 27.96 8.95 8.21
CA THR A 548 26.58 8.74 7.76
C THR A 548 25.84 7.76 8.66
N LEU A 549 26.42 6.60 8.94
CA LEU A 549 25.79 5.59 9.80
C LEU A 549 25.55 6.13 11.21
N ARG A 550 26.50 6.89 11.76
CA ARG A 550 26.35 7.54 13.06
C ARG A 550 25.19 8.54 13.07
N MET A 551 25.01 9.33 12.01
CA MET A 551 23.86 10.23 11.90
C MET A 551 22.55 9.44 11.86
N VAL A 552 22.52 8.33 11.11
CA VAL A 552 21.34 7.45 11.05
C VAL A 552 20.94 6.91 12.41
N ASP A 553 21.89 6.33 13.15
CA ASP A 553 21.63 5.73 14.46
C ASP A 553 21.15 6.76 15.49
N THR A 554 21.75 7.95 15.49
CA THR A 554 21.43 9.00 16.48
C THR A 554 20.14 9.75 16.17
N ALA A 555 19.61 9.63 14.95
CA ALA A 555 18.36 10.26 14.54
C ALA A 555 17.08 9.46 14.91
N GLU A 556 17.22 8.31 15.57
CA GLU A 556 16.09 7.41 15.92
C GLU A 556 14.98 8.12 16.71
N TYR A 557 15.33 8.97 17.67
CA TYR A 557 14.33 9.69 18.49
C TYR A 557 13.50 10.70 17.67
N LYS A 558 14.05 11.22 16.55
CA LYS A 558 13.33 12.13 15.66
C LYS A 558 12.31 11.35 14.82
N ARG A 559 12.75 10.24 14.22
CA ARG A 559 11.91 9.42 13.33
C ARG A 559 10.71 8.81 14.05
N ARG A 560 10.87 8.40 15.31
CA ARG A 560 9.75 7.88 16.12
C ARG A 560 8.63 8.89 16.41
N GLN A 561 8.85 10.17 16.15
CA GLN A 561 7.88 11.25 16.32
C GLN A 561 7.45 11.86 14.98
N TYR A 562 7.96 11.34 13.86
CA TYR A 562 7.61 11.81 12.53
C TYR A 562 6.22 11.28 12.15
N PRO A 563 5.39 12.04 11.40
CA PRO A 563 4.07 11.55 10.98
C PRO A 563 4.14 10.27 10.14
N PRO A 564 3.01 9.53 10.05
CA PRO A 564 2.85 8.46 9.08
C PRO A 564 2.95 9.02 7.66
N GLY A 565 3.18 8.14 6.69
CA GLY A 565 3.32 8.53 5.29
C GLY A 565 3.50 7.29 4.42
N THR A 566 3.39 7.47 3.11
CA THR A 566 3.40 6.36 2.16
C THR A 566 4.75 5.65 2.17
N LYS A 567 4.73 4.35 2.47
CA LYS A 567 5.84 3.42 2.33
C LYS A 567 5.88 2.92 0.89
N ILE A 568 7.06 2.98 0.27
CA ILE A 568 7.29 2.46 -1.09
C ILE A 568 8.47 1.51 -1.17
N SER A 569 9.35 1.50 -0.16
CA SER A 569 10.52 0.61 -0.11
C SER A 569 10.21 -0.63 0.71
N ALA A 570 10.90 -1.75 0.48
CA ALA A 570 10.72 -2.96 1.28
C ALA A 570 10.95 -2.71 2.79
N LYS A 571 11.88 -1.81 3.14
CA LYS A 571 12.21 -1.44 4.51
C LYS A 571 12.15 0.07 4.73
N GLY A 572 11.11 0.52 5.42
CA GLY A 572 10.95 1.92 5.81
C GLY A 572 11.44 2.24 7.23
N PHE A 573 11.39 3.53 7.57
CA PHE A 573 11.53 3.99 8.96
C PHE A 573 10.18 3.92 9.68
N GLY A 574 9.88 2.77 10.28
CA GLY A 574 8.61 2.48 10.94
C GLY A 574 8.58 1.08 11.53
N LYS A 575 7.53 0.31 11.22
CA LYS A 575 7.37 -1.07 11.74
C LYS A 575 8.45 -2.03 11.24
N ASP A 576 9.02 -1.80 10.06
CA ASP A 576 10.05 -2.66 9.45
C ASP A 576 11.42 -2.60 10.15
N ARG A 577 11.80 -1.42 10.67
CA ARG A 577 13.13 -1.19 11.27
C ARG A 577 13.00 -0.53 12.64
N ARG A 578 13.28 -1.30 13.69
CA ARG A 578 13.11 -0.88 15.10
C ARG A 578 14.46 -0.85 15.83
N LEU A 579 15.09 0.32 15.92
CA LEU A 579 16.30 0.50 16.75
C LEU A 579 15.96 1.12 18.12
N PRO A 580 16.70 0.79 19.20
CA PRO A 580 16.55 1.48 20.47
C PRO A 580 16.95 2.97 20.35
N VAL A 581 16.13 3.86 20.93
CA VAL A 581 16.50 5.29 21.06
C VAL A 581 17.72 5.43 21.98
N THR A 582 17.66 4.80 23.16
CA THR A 582 18.78 4.77 24.11
C THR A 582 19.80 3.72 23.65
N ASN A 583 20.72 4.13 22.79
CA ASN A 583 21.72 3.25 22.20
C ASN A 583 23.14 3.83 22.28
N ARG A 584 24.08 3.06 22.85
CA ARG A 584 25.52 3.40 22.88
C ARG A 584 26.36 2.59 21.88
N TRP A 585 25.76 1.65 21.16
CA TRP A 585 26.41 1.02 20.02
C TRP A 585 26.81 2.10 19.02
N ARG A 586 28.03 2.00 18.51
CA ARG A 586 28.52 2.82 17.41
C ARG A 586 29.13 1.83 16.45
N GLU A 587 28.57 1.73 15.26
CA GLU A 587 29.16 0.95 14.19
C GLU A 587 30.59 1.46 13.99
N ARG A 588 31.56 0.62 14.34
CA ARG A 588 32.99 0.88 14.13
C ARG A 588 33.43 -0.17 13.14
N GLY A 589 33.65 0.26 11.90
CA GLY A 589 34.39 -0.54 10.92
C GLY A 589 35.85 -0.69 11.34
#